data_AF-A0A0K2LCD7-F1
#
_entry.id   AF-A0A0K2LCD7-F1
#
_cell.length_a   1.000
_cell.length_b   1.000
_cell.length_c   1.000
_cell.angle_alpha   90.00
_cell.angle_beta   90.00
_cell.angle_gamma   90.00
#
_symmetry.space_group_name_H-M   'P 1'
#
loop_
_entity.id
_entity.type
_entity.pdbx_description
1 polymer ?
#
loop_
_entity_poly.entity_id
_entity_poly.type
_entity_poly.pdbx_seq_one_letter_code
_entity_poly.pdbx_strand_id
1 'polypeptide(L)'
;MTAMTSRYRILETNVLLERFVTYNEVFMEHFKTMKIIERGEALRYETYSRLADNYLSNIDRFMKLCNSYIEKYNLQNSPMAEKLNNYFINLIDALNCLDTENNALNQTSMEQARSKIKASQEEFVNSINVFIK
;
A
#
# COMPACT_ATOMS: atom_id res chain seq x y z
N MET A 1 -25.23 13.39 15.42
CA MET A 1 -24.22 13.99 14.51
C MET A 1 -24.88 15.13 13.76
N THR A 2 -24.29 16.32 13.73
CA THR A 2 -24.82 17.43 12.93
C THR A 2 -24.46 17.22 11.45
N ALA A 3 -25.26 17.74 10.53
CA ALA A 3 -25.03 17.61 9.08
C ALA A 3 -23.65 18.12 8.64
N MET A 4 -23.07 19.08 9.37
CA MET A 4 -21.75 19.65 9.13
C MET A 4 -20.62 18.65 9.44
N THR A 5 -20.72 17.90 10.56
CA THR A 5 -19.78 16.83 10.92
C THR A 5 -19.79 15.69 9.89
N SER A 6 -20.97 15.39 9.32
CA SER A 6 -21.13 14.37 8.29
C SER A 6 -20.42 14.76 6.98
N ARG A 7 -20.59 16.00 6.50
CA ARG A 7 -19.93 16.48 5.27
C ARG A 7 -18.41 16.53 5.41
N TYR A 8 -17.93 16.98 6.56
CA TYR A 8 -16.49 17.05 6.83
C TYR A 8 -15.86 15.65 6.84
N ARG A 9 -16.55 14.66 7.43
CA ARG A 9 -16.12 13.26 7.38
C ARG A 9 -16.05 12.71 5.96
N ILE A 10 -17.06 12.97 5.12
CA ILE A 10 -17.04 12.54 3.71
C ILE A 10 -15.84 13.12 2.97
N LEU A 11 -15.55 14.42 3.18
CA LEU A 11 -14.40 15.07 2.56
C LEU A 11 -13.08 14.41 2.98
N GLU A 12 -12.88 14.17 4.28
CA GLU A 12 -11.66 13.52 4.78
C GLU A 12 -11.54 12.07 4.32
N THR A 13 -12.66 11.34 4.16
CA THR A 13 -12.66 10.00 3.53
C THR A 13 -12.21 10.07 2.08
N ASN A 14 -12.68 11.06 1.30
CA ASN A 14 -12.26 11.24 -0.08
C ASN A 14 -10.77 11.57 -0.17
N VAL A 15 -10.26 12.43 0.72
CA VAL A 15 -8.82 12.72 0.82
C VAL A 15 -8.02 11.45 1.15
N LEU A 16 -8.50 10.60 2.06
CA LEU A 16 -7.87 9.31 2.35
C LEU A 16 -7.83 8.41 1.10
N LEU A 17 -8.94 8.32 0.36
CA LEU A 17 -9.03 7.52 -0.86
C LEU A 17 -8.08 8.03 -1.96
N GLU A 18 -8.01 9.34 -2.17
CA GLU A 18 -7.05 9.93 -3.12
C GLU A 18 -5.61 9.58 -2.74
N ARG A 19 -5.25 9.73 -1.45
CA ARG A 19 -3.92 9.37 -0.94
C ARG A 19 -3.65 7.87 -1.11
N PHE A 20 -4.66 7.03 -0.88
CA PHE A 20 -4.55 5.58 -1.09
C PHE A 20 -4.25 5.24 -2.55
N VAL A 21 -4.93 5.88 -3.50
CA VAL A 21 -4.65 5.70 -4.94
C VAL A 21 -3.22 6.16 -5.27
N THR A 22 -2.79 7.32 -4.77
CA THR A 22 -1.42 7.81 -5.01
C THR A 22 -0.35 6.86 -4.46
N TYR A 23 -0.50 6.37 -3.22
CA TYR A 23 0.46 5.44 -2.64
C TYR A 23 0.44 4.08 -3.36
N ASN A 24 -0.72 3.62 -3.82
CA ASN A 24 -0.79 2.42 -4.66
C ASN A 24 0.04 2.55 -5.93
N GLU A 25 0.00 3.69 -6.60
CA GLU A 25 0.83 3.95 -7.78
C GLU A 25 2.32 3.88 -7.42
N VAL A 26 2.73 4.53 -6.31
CA VAL A 26 4.11 4.45 -5.80
C VAL A 26 4.53 2.99 -5.57
N PHE A 27 3.70 2.18 -4.93
CA PHE A 27 4.01 0.77 -4.71
C PHE A 27 4.02 -0.06 -6.01
N MET A 28 3.23 0.31 -7.02
CA MET A 28 3.28 -0.33 -8.34
C MET A 28 4.53 0.05 -9.13
N GLU A 29 5.03 1.29 -8.99
CA GLU A 29 6.31 1.70 -9.56
C GLU A 29 7.46 0.87 -9.01
N HIS A 30 7.44 0.49 -7.73
CA HIS A 30 8.44 -0.41 -7.15
C HIS A 30 8.59 -1.72 -7.92
N PHE A 31 7.50 -2.36 -8.33
CA PHE A 31 7.55 -3.57 -9.15
C PHE A 31 8.09 -3.31 -10.56
N LYS A 32 7.87 -2.12 -11.12
CA LYS A 32 8.48 -1.73 -12.40
C LYS A 32 9.99 -1.57 -12.24
N THR A 33 10.43 -0.92 -11.16
CA THR A 33 11.86 -0.77 -10.85
C THR A 33 12.54 -2.12 -10.65
N MET A 34 11.88 -3.09 -9.99
CA MET A 34 12.40 -4.46 -9.87
C MET A 34 12.75 -5.06 -11.24
N LYS A 35 11.86 -4.92 -12.23
CA LYS A 35 12.08 -5.41 -13.61
C LYS A 35 13.21 -4.68 -14.33
N ILE A 36 13.39 -3.39 -14.07
CA ILE A 36 14.48 -2.59 -14.66
C ILE A 36 15.84 -3.05 -14.09
N ILE A 37 15.92 -3.30 -12.78
CA ILE A 37 17.13 -3.85 -12.13
C ILE A 37 17.46 -5.23 -12.71
N GLU A 38 16.47 -6.12 -12.81
CA GLU A 38 16.67 -7.47 -13.36
C GLU A 38 17.24 -7.47 -14.77
N ARG A 39 16.78 -6.55 -15.63
CA ARG A 39 17.27 -6.40 -17.01
C ARG A 39 18.66 -5.78 -17.11
N GLY A 40 19.24 -5.32 -15.99
CA GLY A 40 20.47 -4.54 -15.98
C GLY A 40 20.31 -3.13 -16.57
N GLU A 41 19.07 -2.64 -16.70
CA GLU A 41 18.74 -1.31 -17.23
C GLU A 41 18.79 -0.22 -16.14
N ALA A 42 18.94 -0.61 -14.88
CA ALA A 42 18.97 0.31 -13.76
C ALA A 42 20.30 1.08 -13.66
N LEU A 43 20.25 2.28 -13.06
CA LEU A 43 21.46 3.04 -12.71
C LEU A 43 22.38 2.19 -11.83
N ARG A 44 23.70 2.40 -11.96
CA ARG A 44 24.79 1.66 -11.29
C ARG A 44 24.65 1.47 -9.75
N TYR A 45 23.77 2.22 -9.09
CA TYR A 45 23.61 2.23 -7.63
C TYR A 45 22.26 1.71 -7.14
N GLU A 46 21.34 1.35 -8.04
CA GLU A 46 20.04 0.82 -7.63
C GLU A 46 20.16 -0.70 -7.41
N THR A 47 20.00 -1.13 -6.17
CA THR A 47 20.06 -2.54 -5.74
C THR A 47 18.71 -2.96 -5.16
N TYR A 48 18.44 -4.26 -5.10
CA TYR A 48 17.20 -4.74 -4.48
C TYR A 48 17.11 -4.38 -2.98
N SER A 49 18.24 -4.32 -2.27
CA SER A 49 18.27 -3.87 -0.87
C SER A 49 17.81 -2.41 -0.74
N ARG A 50 18.38 -1.49 -1.53
CA ARG A 50 18.00 -0.08 -1.52
C ARG A 50 16.53 0.11 -1.94
N LEU A 51 16.09 -0.65 -2.93
CA LEU A 51 14.69 -0.62 -3.38
C LEU A 51 13.74 -1.08 -2.27
N ALA A 52 14.08 -2.14 -1.54
CA ALA A 52 13.32 -2.65 -0.40
C ALA A 52 13.24 -1.63 0.74
N ASP A 53 14.36 -0.98 1.09
CA ASP A 53 14.38 0.06 2.13
C ASP A 53 13.46 1.24 1.78
N ASN A 54 13.54 1.71 0.52
CA ASN A 54 12.66 2.76 0.02
C ASN A 54 11.18 2.33 0.06
N TYR A 55 10.90 1.06 -0.23
CA TYR A 55 9.55 0.50 -0.21
C TYR A 55 8.97 0.52 1.20
N LEU A 56 9.73 -0.03 2.18
CA LEU A 56 9.34 -0.05 3.59
C LEU A 56 9.15 1.36 4.15
N SER A 57 10.02 2.30 3.80
CA SER A 57 9.83 3.69 4.21
C SER A 57 8.53 4.31 3.67
N ASN A 58 8.11 3.96 2.46
CA ASN A 58 6.85 4.43 1.90
C ASN A 58 5.65 3.75 2.57
N ILE A 59 5.76 2.45 2.89
CA ILE A 59 4.75 1.72 3.66
C ILE A 59 4.54 2.37 5.03
N ASP A 60 5.62 2.61 5.79
CA ASP A 60 5.54 3.22 7.13
C ASP A 60 4.88 4.60 7.10
N ARG A 61 5.27 5.46 6.14
CA ARG A 61 4.65 6.78 5.96
C ARG A 61 3.16 6.66 5.67
N PHE A 62 2.78 5.70 4.84
CA PHE A 62 1.37 5.52 4.49
C PHE A 62 0.55 4.94 5.64
N MET A 63 1.09 3.95 6.36
CA MET A 63 0.49 3.40 7.58
C MET A 63 0.19 4.50 8.61
N LYS A 64 1.11 5.43 8.84
CA LYS A 64 0.90 6.57 9.76
C LYS A 64 -0.27 7.45 9.35
N LEU A 65 -0.40 7.76 8.05
CA LEU A 65 -1.52 8.54 7.52
C LEU A 65 -2.85 7.81 7.75
N CYS A 66 -2.90 6.52 7.41
CA CYS A 66 -4.06 5.67 7.57
C CYS A 66 -4.47 5.52 9.05
N ASN A 67 -3.52 5.27 9.94
CA ASN A 67 -3.78 5.11 11.37
C ASN A 67 -4.32 6.40 11.98
N SER A 68 -3.79 7.56 11.59
CA SER A 68 -4.31 8.85 12.04
C SER A 68 -5.80 9.03 11.68
N TYR A 69 -6.22 8.59 10.50
CA TYR A 69 -7.64 8.62 10.11
C TYR A 69 -8.47 7.63 10.92
N ILE A 70 -7.99 6.39 11.09
CA ILE A 70 -8.67 5.34 11.86
C ILE A 70 -8.90 5.81 13.31
N GLU A 71 -7.87 6.37 13.95
CA GLU A 71 -7.94 6.86 15.32
C GLU A 71 -8.92 8.03 15.46
N LYS A 72 -8.83 9.01 14.55
CA LYS A 72 -9.71 10.19 14.55
C LYS A 72 -11.19 9.82 14.54
N TYR A 73 -11.56 8.73 13.87
CA TYR A 73 -12.93 8.28 13.72
C TYR A 73 -13.29 7.04 14.54
N ASN A 74 -12.40 6.60 15.44
CA ASN A 74 -12.58 5.41 16.28
C ASN A 74 -12.92 4.14 15.48
N LEU A 75 -12.19 3.90 14.38
CA LEU A 75 -12.43 2.81 13.43
C LEU A 75 -11.55 1.58 13.68
N GLN A 76 -10.85 1.48 14.81
CA GLN A 76 -9.82 0.46 15.07
C GLN A 76 -10.37 -0.98 14.97
N ASN A 77 -11.61 -1.19 15.39
CA ASN A 77 -12.29 -2.49 15.35
C ASN A 77 -13.24 -2.63 14.15
N SER A 78 -13.10 -1.75 13.15
CA SER A 78 -13.96 -1.78 11.97
C SER A 78 -13.43 -2.76 10.92
N PRO A 79 -14.32 -3.31 10.07
CA PRO A 79 -13.90 -4.09 8.90
C PRO A 79 -12.94 -3.31 7.99
N MET A 80 -13.08 -1.98 7.92
CA MET A 80 -12.17 -1.14 7.15
C MET A 80 -10.73 -1.19 7.68
N ALA A 81 -10.54 -1.11 9.00
CA ALA A 81 -9.22 -1.22 9.60
C ALA A 81 -8.60 -2.61 9.40
N GLU A 82 -9.41 -3.66 9.51
CA GLU A 82 -8.97 -5.04 9.23
C GLU A 82 -8.51 -5.20 7.77
N LYS A 83 -9.30 -4.75 6.79
CA LYS A 83 -8.95 -4.82 5.37
C LYS A 83 -7.72 -4.00 5.04
N LEU A 84 -7.56 -2.84 5.68
CA LEU A 84 -6.38 -2.01 5.51
C LEU A 84 -5.12 -2.67 6.08
N ASN A 85 -5.22 -3.33 7.24
CA ASN A 85 -4.11 -4.10 7.80
C ASN A 85 -3.72 -5.26 6.89
N ASN A 86 -4.69 -6.00 6.34
CA ASN A 86 -4.42 -7.07 5.39
C ASN A 86 -3.70 -6.55 4.13
N TYR A 87 -4.10 -5.38 3.64
CA TYR A 87 -3.41 -4.72 2.54
C TYR A 87 -1.95 -4.39 2.90
N PHE A 88 -1.68 -3.84 4.09
CA PHE A 88 -0.31 -3.57 4.53
C PHE A 88 0.54 -4.82 4.71
N ILE A 89 -0.03 -5.91 5.23
CA ILE A 89 0.65 -7.21 5.32
C ILE A 89 1.05 -7.68 3.92
N ASN A 90 0.13 -7.62 2.94
CA ASN A 90 0.42 -8.01 1.56
C ASN A 90 1.49 -7.14 0.90
N LEU A 91 1.56 -5.85 1.24
CA LEU A 91 2.66 -4.98 0.80
C LEU A 91 3.98 -5.48 1.38
N ILE A 92 4.08 -5.66 2.70
CA ILE A 92 5.32 -6.12 3.36
C ILE A 92 5.77 -7.49 2.81
N ASP A 93 4.83 -8.43 2.69
CA ASP A 93 5.08 -9.78 2.17
C ASP A 93 5.55 -9.78 0.71
N ALA A 94 5.27 -8.73 -0.06
CA ALA A 94 5.75 -8.62 -1.42
C ALA A 94 7.27 -8.57 -1.52
N LEU A 95 7.96 -8.11 -0.46
CA LEU A 95 9.42 -8.09 -0.43
C LEU A 95 10.04 -9.49 -0.41
N ASN A 96 9.28 -10.53 -0.06
CA ASN A 96 9.75 -11.92 -0.13
C ASN A 96 10.07 -12.38 -1.56
N CYS A 97 9.72 -11.59 -2.59
CA CYS A 97 10.17 -11.86 -3.96
C CYS A 97 11.63 -11.46 -4.21
N LEU A 98 12.26 -10.70 -3.31
CA LEU A 98 13.63 -10.23 -3.42
C LEU A 98 14.58 -11.09 -2.60
N ASP A 99 15.66 -11.53 -3.23
CA ASP A 99 16.86 -12.01 -2.54
C ASP A 99 17.88 -10.87 -2.54
N THR A 100 17.95 -10.15 -1.42
CA THR A 100 18.82 -8.97 -1.30
C THR A 100 20.29 -9.33 -1.12
N GLU A 101 20.60 -10.54 -0.65
CA GLU A 101 21.98 -11.01 -0.46
C GLU A 101 22.62 -11.38 -1.80
N ASN A 102 21.87 -12.07 -2.66
CA ASN A 102 22.33 -12.48 -3.99
C ASN A 102 21.92 -11.50 -5.10
N ASN A 103 21.27 -10.39 -4.74
CA ASN A 103 20.68 -9.41 -5.65
C ASN A 103 19.88 -10.08 -6.79
N ALA A 104 18.96 -10.97 -6.40
CA ALA A 104 18.12 -11.74 -7.31
C ALA A 104 16.62 -11.50 -7.07
N LEU A 105 15.82 -11.79 -8.08
CA LEU A 105 14.36 -11.58 -8.09
C LEU A 105 13.64 -12.87 -8.48
N ASN A 106 12.65 -13.27 -7.68
CA ASN A 106 11.73 -14.34 -8.05
C ASN A 106 10.51 -13.75 -8.76
N GLN A 107 10.49 -13.88 -10.09
CA GLN A 107 9.40 -13.38 -10.94
C GLN A 107 8.02 -13.94 -10.56
N THR A 108 7.94 -15.25 -10.29
CA THR A 108 6.67 -15.89 -9.94
C THR A 108 6.12 -15.33 -8.62
N SER A 109 6.95 -15.22 -7.60
CA SER A 109 6.57 -14.64 -6.32
C SER A 109 6.19 -13.17 -6.45
N MET A 110 6.87 -12.41 -7.30
CA MET A 110 6.55 -11.01 -7.58
C MET A 110 5.16 -10.86 -8.22
N GLU A 111 4.82 -11.67 -9.23
CA GLU A 111 3.51 -11.63 -9.88
C GLU A 111 2.37 -12.04 -8.94
N GLN A 112 2.62 -13.05 -8.10
CA GLN A 112 1.69 -13.45 -7.04
C GLN A 112 1.48 -12.33 -6.02
N ALA A 113 2.56 -11.67 -5.57
CA ALA A 113 2.49 -10.54 -4.65
C ALA A 113 1.68 -9.39 -5.24
N ARG A 114 1.93 -9.01 -6.51
CA ARG A 114 1.15 -7.98 -7.22
C ARG A 114 -0.34 -8.31 -7.25
N SER A 115 -0.67 -9.57 -7.48
CA SER A 115 -2.06 -10.04 -7.54
C SER A 115 -2.74 -9.96 -6.16
N LYS A 116 -2.05 -10.37 -5.09
CA LYS A 116 -2.54 -10.26 -3.70
C LYS A 116 -2.74 -8.80 -3.27
N ILE A 117 -1.79 -7.92 -3.60
CA ILE A 117 -1.92 -6.49 -3.34
C ILE A 117 -3.15 -5.93 -4.03
N LYS A 118 -3.34 -6.23 -5.33
CA LYS A 118 -4.52 -5.77 -6.06
C LYS A 118 -5.84 -6.26 -5.45
N ALA A 119 -5.91 -7.53 -5.09
CA ALA A 119 -7.11 -8.09 -4.44
C ALA A 119 -7.41 -7.38 -3.11
N SER A 120 -6.41 -7.19 -2.25
CA SER A 120 -6.58 -6.49 -0.98
C SER A 120 -6.86 -4.99 -1.11
N GLN A 121 -6.40 -4.34 -2.19
CA GLN A 121 -6.81 -2.97 -2.52
C GLN A 121 -8.31 -2.90 -2.79
N GLU A 122 -8.84 -3.80 -3.61
CA GLU A 122 -10.26 -3.86 -3.95
C GLU A 122 -11.10 -4.13 -2.69
N GLU A 123 -10.67 -5.06 -1.83
CA GLU A 123 -11.34 -5.32 -0.55
C GLU A 123 -11.38 -4.08 0.36
N PHE A 124 -10.27 -3.34 0.48
CA PHE A 124 -10.22 -2.13 1.28
C PHE A 124 -11.14 -1.03 0.72
N VAL A 125 -11.06 -0.73 -0.58
CA VAL A 125 -11.91 0.29 -1.22
C VAL A 125 -13.40 -0.06 -1.06
N ASN A 126 -13.75 -1.33 -1.23
CA ASN A 126 -15.12 -1.79 -1.02
C ASN A 126 -15.59 -1.66 0.43
N SER A 127 -14.69 -1.82 1.40
CA SER A 127 -15.01 -1.62 2.81
C SER A 127 -15.32 -0.15 3.15
N ILE A 128 -14.74 0.81 2.43
CA ILE A 128 -15.00 2.25 2.61
C ILE A 128 -16.37 2.64 2.07
N ASN A 129 -16.82 2.03 0.96
CA ASN A 129 -18.11 2.34 0.34
C ASN A 129 -19.31 2.10 1.29
N VAL A 130 -19.14 1.30 2.33
CA VAL A 130 -20.14 1.08 3.38
C VAL A 130 -20.32 2.31 4.29
N PHE A 131 -19.29 3.17 4.42
CA PHE A 131 -19.30 4.36 5.28
C PHE A 131 -19.74 5.65 4.58
N ILE A 132 -19.92 5.62 3.26
CA ILE A 132 -20.32 6.78 2.43
C ILE A 132 -21.81 6.75 2.08
N LYS A 133 -22.50 5.60 2.22
CA LYS A 133 -23.96 5.47 2.10
C LYS A 133 -24.67 5.89 3.38
#